data_AF-T0YEM4-F1
#
_entry.id   AF-T0YEM4-F1
#
_cell.length_a   1.000
_cell.length_b   1.000
_cell.length_c   1.000
_cell.angle_alpha   90.00
_cell.angle_beta   90.00
_cell.angle_gamma   90.00
#
_symmetry.space_group_name_H-M   'P 1'
#
loop_
_entity.id
_entity.type
_entity.pdbx_description
1 polymer ?
#
loop_
_entity_poly.entity_id
_entity_poly.type
_entity_poly.pdbx_seq_one_letter_code
_entity_poly.pdbx_strand_id
1 'polypeptide(L)'
;EDGVVLVNHDVVRAAGVDRERFDEAQSHARDELERRVELYRGGRPPADLRGRTVLLVDDGVATGASARVAARVARARGATSVVLATPVVAGDAVASLREDVDEVIATIVARGTFAVGQWYQQFDQVTDEEVLDDLGRAARRFVSLDDEAPWTGARERVDIPTSSVRLAGDLSVPEGAGTVVLVARVGGGHETSRDLQVTEFLSRRGHATLLLDLLVEGEA
;
A
#
# COMPACT_ATOMS: atom_id res chain seq x y z
N GLU A 1 2.72 -15.61 -10.70
CA GLU A 1 1.71 -16.58 -10.21
C GLU A 1 0.47 -16.48 -11.09
N ASP A 2 -0.41 -17.48 -11.08
CA ASP A 2 -1.71 -17.47 -11.77
C ASP A 2 -1.67 -17.20 -13.29
N GLY A 3 -0.53 -17.48 -13.93
CA GLY A 3 -0.39 -17.41 -15.39
C GLY A 3 -0.42 -16.00 -16.00
N VAL A 4 -0.45 -14.94 -15.19
CA VAL A 4 -0.41 -13.56 -15.71
C VAL A 4 0.98 -13.27 -16.25
N VAL A 5 1.05 -12.97 -17.55
CA VAL A 5 2.28 -12.60 -18.25
C VAL A 5 2.08 -11.22 -18.86
N LEU A 6 3.05 -10.33 -18.64
CA LEU A 6 3.12 -9.03 -19.29
C LEU A 6 4.41 -8.97 -20.11
N VAL A 7 4.27 -8.71 -21.41
CA VAL A 7 5.39 -8.60 -22.34
C VAL A 7 5.45 -7.17 -22.86
N ASN A 8 6.63 -6.55 -22.74
CA ASN A 8 6.89 -5.28 -23.43
C ASN A 8 7.37 -5.58 -24.86
N HIS A 9 6.44 -5.59 -25.81
CA HIS A 9 6.74 -5.91 -27.21
C HIS A 9 7.69 -4.91 -27.88
N ASP A 10 7.72 -3.65 -27.42
CA ASP A 10 8.64 -2.65 -27.97
C ASP A 10 10.08 -2.94 -27.55
N VAL A 11 10.31 -3.38 -26.31
CA VAL A 11 11.63 -3.84 -25.84
C VAL A 11 12.07 -5.09 -26.60
N VAL A 12 11.18 -6.09 -26.73
CA VAL A 12 11.48 -7.33 -27.48
C VAL A 12 11.89 -7.01 -28.92
N ARG A 13 11.15 -6.11 -29.58
CA ARG A 13 11.45 -5.67 -30.95
C ARG A 13 12.76 -4.89 -31.03
N ALA A 14 12.97 -3.93 -30.13
CA ALA A 14 14.17 -3.08 -30.12
C ALA A 14 15.45 -3.88 -29.81
N ALA A 15 15.36 -4.88 -28.94
CA ALA A 15 16.47 -5.76 -28.58
C ALA A 15 16.72 -6.88 -29.61
N GLY A 16 15.87 -7.02 -30.64
CA GLY A 16 16.03 -8.06 -31.67
C GLY A 16 15.96 -9.48 -31.10
N VAL A 17 15.17 -9.68 -30.04
CA VAL A 17 15.04 -10.97 -29.37
C VAL A 17 14.19 -11.89 -30.25
N ASP A 18 14.78 -12.98 -30.71
CA ASP A 18 14.07 -14.03 -31.42
C ASP A 18 13.17 -14.84 -30.47
N ARG A 19 12.34 -15.71 -31.06
CA ARG A 19 11.36 -16.49 -30.30
C ARG A 19 12.02 -17.48 -29.35
N GLU A 20 13.13 -18.09 -29.75
CA GLU A 20 13.83 -19.08 -28.93
C GLU A 20 14.39 -18.43 -27.67
N ARG A 21 15.09 -17.30 -27.80
CA ARG A 21 15.60 -16.52 -26.66
C ARG A 21 14.49 -15.97 -25.77
N PHE A 22 13.36 -15.59 -26.37
CA PHE A 22 12.20 -15.14 -25.61
C PHE A 22 11.63 -16.28 -24.75
N ASP A 23 11.45 -17.46 -25.35
CA ASP A 23 10.91 -18.63 -24.67
C ASP A 23 11.87 -19.11 -23.55
N GLU A 24 13.19 -19.07 -23.79
CA GLU A 24 14.22 -19.33 -22.77
C GLU A 24 14.12 -18.34 -21.60
N ALA A 25 14.08 -17.04 -21.87
CA ALA A 25 13.95 -16.00 -20.83
C ALA A 25 12.65 -16.15 -20.04
N GLN A 26 11.54 -16.51 -20.70
CA GLN A 26 10.27 -16.78 -20.04
C GLN A 26 10.36 -18.01 -19.13
N SER A 27 11.02 -19.08 -19.57
CA SER A 27 11.23 -20.29 -18.75
C SER A 27 12.03 -19.94 -17.49
N HIS A 28 13.16 -19.26 -17.64
CA HIS A 28 13.99 -18.85 -16.51
C HIS A 28 13.24 -17.95 -15.51
N ALA A 29 12.44 -17.00 -16.00
CA ALA A 29 11.63 -16.14 -15.14
C ALA A 29 10.54 -16.94 -14.39
N ARG A 30 10.00 -18.01 -15.00
CA ARG A 30 9.03 -18.90 -14.36
C ARG A 30 9.68 -19.76 -13.28
N ASP A 31 10.84 -20.35 -13.56
CA ASP A 31 11.57 -21.18 -12.59
C ASP A 31 11.93 -20.36 -11.34
N GLU A 32 12.43 -19.13 -11.52
CA GLU A 32 12.76 -18.25 -10.39
C GLU A 32 11.51 -17.80 -9.62
N LEU A 33 10.41 -17.55 -10.32
CA LEU A 33 9.13 -17.25 -9.67
C LEU A 33 8.68 -18.44 -8.81
N GLU A 34 8.72 -19.67 -9.32
CA GLU A 34 8.33 -20.87 -8.58
C GLU A 34 9.22 -21.08 -7.36
N ARG A 35 10.53 -20.96 -7.51
CA ARG A 35 11.50 -21.02 -6.39
C ARG A 35 11.18 -19.99 -5.30
N ARG A 36 10.95 -18.72 -5.67
CA ARG A 36 10.64 -17.64 -4.70
C ARG A 36 9.29 -17.85 -4.03
N VAL A 37 8.30 -18.34 -4.78
CA VAL A 37 6.99 -18.65 -4.23
C VAL A 37 7.12 -19.71 -3.15
N GLU A 38 7.81 -20.82 -3.41
CA GLU A 38 8.02 -21.87 -2.43
C GLU A 38 8.77 -21.35 -1.19
N LEU A 39 9.88 -20.64 -1.43
CA LEU A 39 10.75 -20.11 -0.40
C LEU A 39 10.02 -19.12 0.51
N TYR A 40 9.46 -18.05 -0.06
CA TYR A 40 8.86 -16.96 0.74
C TYR A 40 7.53 -17.36 1.36
N ARG A 41 6.75 -18.23 0.69
CA ARG A 41 5.48 -18.70 1.24
C ARG A 41 5.68 -19.69 2.37
N GLY A 42 6.74 -20.51 2.34
CA GLY A 42 7.05 -21.46 3.42
C GLY A 42 5.89 -22.40 3.75
N GLY A 43 5.16 -22.84 2.73
CA GLY A 43 3.99 -23.73 2.87
C GLY A 43 2.67 -23.07 3.29
N ARG A 44 2.66 -21.75 3.56
CA ARG A 44 1.40 -21.01 3.84
C ARG A 44 0.49 -20.99 2.61
N PRO A 45 -0.84 -20.91 2.74
CA PRO A 45 -1.69 -20.65 1.58
C PRO A 45 -1.48 -19.22 1.04
N PRO A 46 -1.80 -18.94 -0.24
CA PRO A 46 -1.91 -17.57 -0.73
C PRO A 46 -2.91 -16.76 0.12
N ALA A 47 -2.66 -15.46 0.28
CA ALA A 47 -3.59 -14.57 0.97
C ALA A 47 -4.94 -14.50 0.24
N ASP A 48 -6.04 -14.51 0.98
CA ASP A 48 -7.38 -14.29 0.43
C ASP A 48 -7.61 -12.80 0.18
N LEU A 49 -7.72 -12.43 -1.08
CA LEU A 49 -7.90 -11.03 -1.51
C LEU A 49 -9.36 -10.68 -1.80
N ARG A 50 -10.29 -11.64 -1.68
CA ARG A 50 -11.71 -11.41 -2.01
C ARG A 50 -12.32 -10.35 -1.12
N GLY A 51 -12.91 -9.33 -1.75
CA GLY A 51 -13.56 -8.25 -1.03
C GLY A 51 -12.60 -7.25 -0.37
N ARG A 52 -11.28 -7.42 -0.53
CA ARG A 52 -10.26 -6.61 0.13
C ARG A 52 -9.73 -5.51 -0.79
N THR A 53 -9.32 -4.40 -0.19
CA THR A 53 -8.42 -3.42 -0.80
C THR A 53 -6.97 -3.92 -0.67
N VAL A 54 -6.24 -3.94 -1.78
CA VAL A 54 -4.84 -4.37 -1.83
C VAL A 54 -3.94 -3.16 -2.01
N LEU A 55 -2.99 -2.98 -1.09
CA LEU A 55 -1.93 -2.00 -1.21
C LEU A 55 -0.67 -2.67 -1.76
N LEU A 56 -0.31 -2.34 -3.00
CA LEU A 56 0.95 -2.73 -3.61
C LEU A 56 2.03 -1.71 -3.22
N VAL A 57 3.13 -2.18 -2.65
CA VAL A 57 4.25 -1.34 -2.20
C VAL A 57 5.53 -1.80 -2.87
N ASP A 58 6.31 -0.84 -3.38
CA ASP A 58 7.63 -1.07 -3.97
C ASP A 58 8.56 0.11 -3.66
N ASP A 59 9.87 -0.12 -3.71
CA ASP A 59 10.90 0.90 -3.43
C ASP A 59 10.92 2.01 -4.51
N GLY A 60 10.61 1.66 -5.75
CA GLY A 60 10.42 2.60 -6.82
C GLY A 60 9.93 1.93 -8.08
N VAL A 61 9.27 2.72 -8.93
CA VAL A 61 8.62 2.19 -10.13
C VAL A 61 9.21 2.83 -11.37
N ALA A 62 10.04 2.06 -12.07
CA ALA A 62 10.65 2.48 -13.34
C ALA A 62 9.70 2.32 -14.52
N THR A 63 9.42 1.08 -14.94
CA THR A 63 8.53 0.82 -16.09
C THR A 63 7.09 0.54 -15.68
N GLY A 64 6.86 0.24 -14.40
CA GLY A 64 5.55 -0.21 -13.90
C GLY A 64 5.20 -1.66 -14.20
N ALA A 65 5.98 -2.40 -14.98
CA ALA A 65 5.61 -3.74 -15.44
C ALA A 65 5.27 -4.70 -14.29
N SER A 66 6.13 -4.78 -13.26
CA SER A 66 5.91 -5.63 -12.08
C SER A 66 4.65 -5.23 -11.31
N ALA A 67 4.46 -3.94 -11.06
CA ALA A 67 3.28 -3.42 -10.36
C ALA A 67 1.98 -3.70 -11.12
N ARG A 68 1.98 -3.58 -12.45
CA ARG A 68 0.82 -3.91 -13.30
C ARG A 68 0.46 -5.39 -13.24
N VAL A 69 1.46 -6.28 -13.31
CA VAL A 69 1.24 -7.72 -13.15
C VAL A 69 0.67 -8.03 -11.77
N ALA A 70 1.24 -7.46 -10.71
CA ALA A 70 0.76 -7.65 -9.34
C ALA A 70 -0.68 -7.16 -9.18
N ALA A 71 -1.04 -6.02 -9.77
CA ALA A 71 -2.39 -5.49 -9.74
C ALA A 71 -3.39 -6.41 -10.44
N ARG A 72 -3.06 -6.91 -11.62
CA ARG A 72 -3.90 -7.87 -12.36
C ARG A 72 -4.11 -9.17 -11.59
N VAL A 73 -3.05 -9.70 -10.97
CA VAL A 73 -3.15 -10.89 -10.11
C VAL A 73 -4.05 -10.62 -8.90
N ALA A 74 -3.90 -9.47 -8.24
CA ALA A 74 -4.74 -9.08 -7.12
C ALA A 74 -6.22 -8.98 -7.51
N ARG A 75 -6.52 -8.35 -8.65
CA ARG A 75 -7.87 -8.29 -9.22
C ARG A 75 -8.44 -9.66 -9.54
N ALA A 76 -7.68 -10.52 -10.20
CA ALA A 76 -8.10 -11.88 -10.52
C ALA A 76 -8.41 -12.72 -9.28
N ARG A 77 -7.74 -12.43 -8.15
CA ARG A 77 -8.00 -13.04 -6.84
C ARG A 77 -9.14 -12.39 -6.05
N GLY A 78 -9.85 -11.42 -6.63
CA GLY A 78 -11.07 -10.84 -6.05
C GLY A 78 -10.89 -9.54 -5.26
N ALA A 79 -9.75 -8.87 -5.40
CA ALA A 79 -9.55 -7.55 -4.79
C ALA A 79 -10.56 -6.52 -5.32
N THR A 80 -11.25 -5.84 -4.42
CA THR A 80 -12.24 -4.79 -4.74
C THR A 80 -11.59 -3.46 -5.06
N SER A 81 -10.39 -3.22 -4.55
CA SER A 81 -9.56 -2.08 -4.92
C SER A 81 -8.08 -2.45 -4.90
N VAL A 82 -7.29 -1.83 -5.78
CA VAL A 82 -5.83 -1.96 -5.82
C VAL A 82 -5.22 -0.57 -5.86
N VAL A 83 -4.38 -0.27 -4.88
CA VAL A 83 -3.63 1.00 -4.76
C VAL A 83 -2.14 0.70 -4.84
N LEU A 84 -1.40 1.44 -5.65
CA LEU A 84 0.05 1.42 -5.67
C LEU A 84 0.60 2.55 -4.80
N ALA A 85 1.44 2.24 -3.83
CA ALA A 85 2.15 3.21 -3.01
C ALA A 85 3.66 3.00 -3.12
N THR A 86 4.39 4.02 -3.57
CA THR A 86 5.84 3.93 -3.75
C THR A 86 6.52 5.26 -3.46
N PRO A 87 7.75 5.29 -2.92
CA PRO A 87 8.48 6.55 -2.72
C PRO A 87 8.70 7.32 -4.02
N VAL A 88 8.98 6.63 -5.12
CA VAL A 88 9.36 7.26 -6.39
C VAL A 88 8.85 6.49 -7.61
N VAL A 89 8.29 7.21 -8.58
CA VAL A 89 7.77 6.63 -9.83
C VAL A 89 8.23 7.44 -11.05
N ALA A 90 8.55 6.76 -12.14
CA ALA A 90 8.83 7.40 -13.42
C ALA A 90 7.54 8.02 -13.97
N GLY A 91 7.59 9.29 -14.36
CA GLY A 91 6.41 10.03 -14.79
C GLY A 91 5.72 9.45 -16.02
N ASP A 92 6.46 8.82 -16.92
CA ASP A 92 5.95 8.13 -18.10
C ASP A 92 5.21 6.82 -17.77
N ALA A 93 5.56 6.15 -16.67
CA ALA A 93 4.86 4.95 -16.22
C ALA A 93 3.47 5.23 -15.62
N VAL A 94 3.25 6.39 -15.01
CA VAL A 94 2.04 6.73 -14.23
C VAL A 94 0.75 6.53 -15.02
N ALA A 95 0.71 6.98 -16.29
CA ALA A 95 -0.48 6.87 -17.11
C ALA A 95 -0.87 5.40 -17.33
N SER A 96 0.11 4.56 -17.70
CA SER A 96 -0.11 3.12 -17.92
C SER A 96 -0.43 2.37 -16.63
N LEU A 97 0.09 2.82 -15.48
CA LEU A 97 -0.21 2.22 -14.18
C LEU A 97 -1.68 2.40 -13.79
N ARG A 98 -2.25 3.58 -14.06
CA ARG A 98 -3.66 3.90 -13.79
C ARG A 98 -4.65 3.07 -14.62
N GLU A 99 -4.18 2.32 -15.62
CA GLU A 99 -5.02 1.35 -16.33
C GLU A 99 -5.26 0.07 -15.51
N ASP A 100 -4.35 -0.23 -14.56
CA ASP A 100 -4.34 -1.48 -13.81
C ASP A 100 -4.59 -1.28 -12.30
N VAL A 101 -4.32 -0.08 -11.75
CA VAL A 101 -4.57 0.29 -10.36
C VAL A 101 -5.57 1.44 -10.24
N ASP A 102 -6.34 1.49 -9.15
CA ASP A 102 -7.29 2.59 -8.89
C ASP A 102 -6.57 3.89 -8.57
N GLU A 103 -5.45 3.80 -7.85
CA GLU A 103 -4.71 4.95 -7.37
C GLU A 103 -3.20 4.68 -7.37
N VAL A 104 -2.43 5.71 -7.73
CA VAL A 104 -0.98 5.73 -7.62
C VAL A 104 -0.61 6.82 -6.63
N ILE A 105 -0.09 6.43 -5.49
CA ILE A 105 0.42 7.31 -4.43
C ILE A 105 1.94 7.28 -4.51
N ALA A 106 2.53 8.43 -4.84
CA ALA A 106 3.98 8.57 -4.86
C ALA A 106 4.44 9.87 -4.22
N THR A 107 5.52 9.80 -3.44
CA THR A 107 6.15 11.00 -2.88
C THR A 107 6.82 11.81 -4.00
N ILE A 108 7.44 11.14 -4.96
CA ILE A 108 8.16 11.74 -6.07
C ILE A 108 7.70 11.15 -7.40
N VAL A 109 7.29 12.03 -8.31
CA VAL A 109 7.07 11.70 -9.73
C VAL A 109 8.23 12.27 -10.53
N ALA A 110 9.15 11.40 -10.93
CA ALA A 110 10.40 11.78 -11.58
C ALA A 110 10.20 12.11 -13.07
N ARG A 111 10.95 13.09 -13.57
CA ARG A 111 10.99 13.46 -15.00
C ARG A 111 12.34 13.10 -15.59
N GLY A 112 12.36 12.57 -16.82
CA GLY A 112 13.60 12.24 -17.54
C GLY A 112 14.12 10.84 -17.22
N THR A 113 15.43 10.63 -17.37
CA THR A 113 16.08 9.32 -17.16
C THR A 113 15.88 8.81 -15.74
N PHE A 114 15.44 7.56 -15.61
CA PHE A 114 15.00 6.99 -14.35
C PHE A 114 15.69 5.67 -14.03
N ALA A 115 16.35 5.62 -12.88
CA ALA A 115 16.69 4.39 -12.17
C ALA A 115 16.26 4.56 -10.71
N VAL A 116 15.70 3.53 -10.08
CA VAL A 116 15.23 3.62 -8.68
C VAL A 116 16.38 3.98 -7.74
N GLY A 117 17.52 3.30 -7.88
CA GLY A 117 18.66 3.45 -6.98
C GLY A 117 19.27 4.86 -6.90
N GLN A 118 19.03 5.75 -7.87
CA GLN A 118 19.53 7.13 -7.81
C GLN A 118 18.85 7.98 -6.71
N TRP A 119 17.69 7.53 -6.22
CA TRP A 119 16.89 8.22 -5.21
C TRP A 119 17.22 7.77 -3.79
N TYR A 120 18.15 6.81 -3.65
CA TYR A 120 18.53 6.21 -2.38
C TYR A 120 20.02 6.43 -2.12
N GLN A 121 20.35 6.89 -0.91
CA GLN A 121 21.76 6.99 -0.49
C GLN A 121 22.40 5.60 -0.34
N GLN A 122 21.61 4.61 0.04
CA GLN A 122 21.98 3.22 0.16
C GLN A 122 20.93 2.39 -0.57
N PHE A 123 21.36 1.63 -1.58
CA PHE A 123 20.49 0.82 -2.44
C PHE A 123 21.08 -0.58 -2.61
N ASP A 124 21.43 -1.17 -1.47
CA ASP A 124 22.01 -2.51 -1.40
C ASP A 124 20.94 -3.57 -1.75
N GLN A 125 21.39 -4.67 -2.34
CA GLN A 125 20.49 -5.75 -2.72
C GLN A 125 19.95 -6.46 -1.47
N VAL A 126 18.63 -6.53 -1.35
CA VAL A 126 17.97 -7.31 -0.29
C VAL A 126 18.09 -8.80 -0.58
N THR A 127 18.52 -9.55 0.42
CA THR A 127 18.74 -10.99 0.33
C THR A 127 17.47 -11.80 0.65
N ASP A 128 17.42 -13.05 0.19
CA ASP A 128 16.33 -13.97 0.52
C ASP A 128 16.19 -14.18 2.04
N GLU A 129 17.31 -14.17 2.78
CA GLU A 129 17.33 -14.32 4.24
C GLU A 129 16.64 -13.14 4.93
N GLU A 130 16.97 -11.91 4.54
CA GLU A 130 16.33 -10.70 5.07
C GLU A 130 14.82 -10.67 4.81
N VAL A 131 14.39 -11.08 3.60
CA VAL A 131 12.97 -11.19 3.25
C VAL A 131 12.27 -12.21 4.17
N LEU A 132 12.85 -13.38 4.39
CA LEU A 132 12.28 -14.41 5.25
C LEU A 132 12.16 -13.93 6.70
N ASP A 133 13.19 -13.27 7.21
CA ASP A 133 13.20 -12.67 8.53
C ASP A 133 12.09 -11.63 8.71
N ASP A 134 11.90 -10.75 7.73
CA ASP A 134 10.81 -9.76 7.73
C ASP A 134 9.43 -10.39 7.65
N LEU A 135 9.22 -11.38 6.79
CA LEU A 135 7.96 -12.12 6.70
C LEU A 135 7.63 -12.83 8.02
N GLY A 136 8.65 -13.36 8.71
CA GLY A 136 8.51 -13.95 10.04
C GLY A 136 8.11 -12.91 11.10
N ARG A 137 8.75 -11.72 11.09
CA ARG A 137 8.38 -10.60 11.98
C ARG A 137 6.96 -10.11 11.71
N ALA A 138 6.59 -9.94 10.45
CA ALA A 138 5.27 -9.48 10.04
C ALA A 138 4.17 -10.45 10.51
N ALA A 139 4.34 -11.76 10.30
CA ALA A 139 3.37 -12.75 10.73
C ALA A 139 3.06 -12.65 12.24
N ARG A 140 4.08 -12.43 13.08
CA ARG A 140 3.90 -12.23 14.53
C ARG A 140 3.13 -10.95 14.89
N ARG A 141 3.26 -9.89 14.09
CA ARG A 141 2.53 -8.61 14.28
C ARG A 141 1.09 -8.66 13.77
N PHE A 142 0.80 -9.47 12.75
CA PHE A 142 -0.56 -9.58 12.21
C PHE A 142 -1.46 -10.50 13.05
N VAL A 143 -0.92 -11.50 13.74
CA VAL A 143 -1.71 -12.28 14.72
C VAL A 143 -2.32 -11.38 15.81
N SER A 144 -1.68 -10.26 16.17
CA SER A 144 -2.23 -9.31 17.14
C SER A 144 -3.17 -8.24 16.56
N LEU A 145 -3.41 -8.25 15.23
CA LEU A 145 -4.36 -7.35 14.56
C LEU A 145 -5.75 -7.99 14.40
N ASP A 146 -5.79 -9.32 14.28
CA ASP A 146 -7.02 -10.11 14.24
C ASP A 146 -7.54 -10.46 15.66
N ASP A 147 -6.90 -9.93 16.71
CA ASP A 147 -7.51 -9.85 18.05
C ASP A 147 -8.71 -8.89 17.97
N GLU A 148 -9.83 -9.45 17.49
CA GLU A 148 -11.21 -8.95 17.53
C GLU A 148 -11.71 -8.86 18.98
N ALA A 149 -10.87 -8.45 19.93
CA ALA A 149 -11.37 -8.00 21.20
C ALA A 149 -12.30 -6.81 20.89
N PRO A 150 -13.58 -6.87 21.32
CA PRO A 150 -14.50 -5.76 21.09
C PRO A 150 -13.85 -4.49 21.59
N TRP A 151 -13.80 -3.46 20.76
CA TRP A 151 -13.31 -2.16 21.20
C TRP A 151 -14.20 -1.69 22.37
N THR A 152 -13.61 -1.51 23.55
CA THR A 152 -14.28 -0.96 24.74
C THR A 152 -13.79 0.46 24.98
N GLY A 153 -14.71 1.41 25.06
CA GLY A 153 -14.37 2.82 25.23
C GLY A 153 -15.53 3.77 24.99
N ALA A 154 -15.29 5.06 25.19
CA ALA A 154 -16.24 6.11 24.91
C ALA A 154 -16.01 6.71 23.51
N ARG A 155 -17.08 6.94 22.75
CA ARG A 155 -17.06 7.76 21.53
C ARG A 155 -17.99 8.93 21.73
N GLU A 156 -17.50 10.13 21.49
CA GLU A 156 -18.29 11.35 21.60
C GLU A 156 -17.88 12.38 20.55
N ARG A 157 -18.87 13.10 20.03
CA ARG A 157 -18.63 14.31 19.27
C ARG A 157 -18.35 15.44 20.25
N VAL A 158 -17.24 16.14 20.07
CA VAL A 158 -16.79 17.22 20.94
C VAL A 158 -16.71 18.53 20.17
N ASP A 159 -17.14 19.61 20.83
CA ASP A 159 -16.97 20.98 20.37
C ASP A 159 -15.86 21.64 21.17
N ILE A 160 -14.76 21.98 20.50
CA ILE A 160 -13.57 22.55 21.14
C ILE A 160 -13.58 24.06 20.93
N PRO A 161 -13.84 24.84 21.99
CA PRO A 161 -13.77 26.29 21.89
C PRO A 161 -12.32 26.74 21.75
N THR A 162 -12.03 27.53 20.71
CA THR A 162 -10.77 28.29 20.59
C THR A 162 -11.06 29.78 20.78
N SER A 163 -10.02 30.62 20.73
CA SER A 163 -10.18 32.07 20.90
C SER A 163 -11.01 32.75 19.81
N SER A 164 -11.08 32.16 18.61
CA SER A 164 -11.73 32.77 17.44
C SER A 164 -12.73 31.87 16.71
N VAL A 165 -12.65 30.55 16.86
CA VAL A 165 -13.52 29.56 16.19
C VAL A 165 -13.89 28.41 17.11
N ARG A 166 -14.96 27.68 16.82
CA ARG A 166 -15.23 26.38 17.46
C ARG A 166 -14.85 25.29 16.47
N LEU A 167 -14.07 24.31 16.93
CA LEU A 167 -13.68 23.16 16.13
C LEU A 167 -14.51 21.97 16.56
N ALA A 168 -15.27 21.39 15.63
CA ALA A 168 -15.94 20.12 15.85
C ALA A 168 -14.93 18.98 15.67
N GLY A 169 -15.05 17.95 16.49
CA GLY A 169 -14.28 16.73 16.32
C GLY A 169 -14.96 15.50 16.88
N ASP A 170 -14.49 14.35 16.47
CA ASP A 170 -14.96 13.05 16.97
C ASP A 170 -13.85 12.44 17.84
N LEU A 171 -14.13 12.29 19.14
CA LEU A 171 -13.22 11.75 20.14
C LEU A 171 -13.54 10.27 20.38
N SER A 172 -12.53 9.41 20.30
CA SER A 172 -12.60 8.00 20.69
C SER A 172 -11.58 7.72 21.81
N VAL A 173 -12.05 7.28 22.97
CA VAL A 173 -11.21 6.99 24.16
C VAL A 173 -11.36 5.52 24.55
N PRO A 174 -10.40 4.65 24.20
CA PRO A 174 -10.34 3.28 24.69
C PRO A 174 -10.17 3.22 26.22
N GLU A 175 -10.66 2.17 26.86
CA GLU A 175 -10.38 1.92 28.29
C GLU A 175 -8.86 1.85 28.55
N GLY A 176 -8.38 2.58 29.56
CA GLY A 176 -6.96 2.59 29.92
C GLY A 176 -6.05 3.37 28.98
N ALA A 177 -6.59 4.19 28.06
CA ALA A 177 -5.78 5.00 27.17
C ALA A 177 -4.89 5.99 27.94
N GLY A 178 -3.57 5.84 27.79
CA GLY A 178 -2.56 6.71 28.41
C GLY A 178 -2.05 7.83 27.49
N THR A 179 -2.46 7.84 26.22
CA THR A 179 -2.01 8.79 25.21
C THR A 179 -3.16 9.18 24.28
N VAL A 180 -3.14 10.42 23.80
CA VAL A 180 -4.10 10.96 22.83
C VAL A 180 -3.37 11.31 21.55
N VAL A 181 -3.88 10.88 20.40
CA VAL A 181 -3.42 11.26 19.07
C VAL A 181 -4.43 12.22 18.44
N LEU A 182 -3.98 13.42 18.09
CA LEU A 182 -4.78 14.40 17.38
C LEU A 182 -4.62 14.18 15.87
N VAL A 183 -5.73 13.98 15.17
CA VAL A 183 -5.78 13.85 13.71
C VAL A 183 -6.50 15.09 13.19
N ALA A 184 -5.77 16.03 12.60
CA ALA A 184 -6.33 17.28 12.10
C ALA A 184 -6.42 17.25 10.57
N ARG A 185 -7.60 17.58 10.01
CA ARG A 185 -7.86 17.60 8.56
C ARG A 185 -7.99 19.02 8.04
N VAL A 186 -7.47 19.28 6.85
CA VAL A 186 -7.70 20.52 6.08
C VAL A 186 -8.27 20.11 4.72
N GLY A 187 -9.56 20.31 4.48
CA GLY A 187 -10.19 20.00 3.18
C GLY A 187 -11.59 19.40 3.30
N GLY A 188 -12.49 19.79 2.40
CA GLY A 188 -13.94 19.55 2.49
C GLY A 188 -14.42 18.29 1.79
N GLY A 189 -15.41 17.66 2.43
CA GLY A 189 -16.35 16.75 1.80
C GLY A 189 -15.98 15.27 1.87
N HIS A 190 -16.74 14.56 2.72
CA HIS A 190 -16.75 13.12 2.98
C HIS A 190 -15.72 12.66 4.01
N GLU A 191 -16.18 11.81 4.94
CA GLU A 191 -15.33 10.98 5.79
C GLU A 191 -14.40 10.21 4.85
N THR A 192 -13.18 10.68 4.67
CA THR A 192 -12.17 9.91 3.96
C THR A 192 -11.98 8.65 4.80
N SER A 193 -12.37 7.50 4.25
CA SER A 193 -12.27 6.17 4.87
C SER A 193 -10.91 5.95 5.56
N ARG A 194 -9.87 6.64 5.09
CA ARG A 194 -8.53 6.67 5.66
C ARG A 194 -8.45 7.26 7.07
N ASP A 195 -9.04 8.41 7.34
CA ASP A 195 -8.88 9.08 8.65
C ASP A 195 -9.63 8.31 9.73
N LEU A 196 -10.82 7.78 9.40
CA LEU A 196 -11.56 6.86 10.25
C LEU A 196 -10.78 5.55 10.48
N GLN A 197 -10.18 4.98 9.45
CA GLN A 197 -9.34 3.77 9.58
C GLN A 197 -8.11 4.01 10.47
N VAL A 198 -7.43 5.15 10.32
CA VAL A 198 -6.27 5.51 11.15
C VAL A 198 -6.70 5.69 12.61
N THR A 199 -7.78 6.43 12.82
CA THR A 199 -8.38 6.69 14.14
C THR A 199 -8.78 5.37 14.82
N GLU A 200 -9.48 4.50 14.10
CA GLU A 200 -9.87 3.17 14.60
C GLU A 200 -8.65 2.29 14.92
N PHE A 201 -7.67 2.24 14.02
CA PHE A 201 -6.45 1.45 14.19
C PHE A 201 -5.66 1.86 15.44
N LEU A 202 -5.52 3.17 15.67
CA LEU A 202 -4.84 3.72 16.83
C LEU A 202 -5.64 3.47 18.11
N SER A 203 -6.96 3.64 18.05
CA SER A 203 -7.83 3.36 19.20
C SER A 203 -7.86 1.90 19.61
N ARG A 204 -7.81 0.96 18.68
CA ARG A 204 -7.66 -0.46 19.02
C ARG A 204 -6.30 -0.78 19.68
N ARG A 205 -5.31 0.09 19.57
CA ARG A 205 -3.99 -0.04 20.22
C ARG A 205 -3.89 0.70 21.56
N GLY A 206 -5.01 1.17 22.11
CA GLY A 206 -5.04 1.85 23.40
C GLY A 206 -4.68 3.34 23.32
N HIS A 207 -4.70 3.93 22.13
CA HIS A 207 -4.55 5.37 21.97
C HIS A 207 -5.92 6.03 21.88
N ALA A 208 -6.18 7.03 22.71
CA ALA A 208 -7.30 7.92 22.45
C ALA A 208 -7.03 8.68 21.15
N THR A 209 -8.06 8.95 20.36
CA THR A 209 -7.94 9.63 19.08
C THR A 209 -8.97 10.73 18.98
N LEU A 210 -8.56 11.89 18.48
CA LEU A 210 -9.44 13.04 18.27
C LEU A 210 -9.30 13.49 16.82
N LEU A 211 -10.33 13.22 16.02
CA LEU A 211 -10.40 13.63 14.62
C LEU A 211 -11.04 15.02 14.56
N LEU A 212 -10.27 16.04 14.18
CA LEU A 212 -10.66 17.45 14.16
C LEU A 212 -10.93 17.93 12.75
N ASP A 213 -12.14 18.42 12.49
CA ASP A 213 -12.40 19.16 11.26
C ASP A 213 -11.91 20.60 11.40
N LEU A 214 -10.87 20.99 10.64
CA LEU A 214 -10.37 22.37 10.63
C LEU A 214 -11.17 23.28 9.68
N LEU A 215 -12.21 22.77 9.03
CA LEU A 215 -13.17 23.61 8.32
C LEU A 215 -14.14 24.26 9.31
N VAL A 216 -14.20 25.58 9.26
CA VAL A 216 -15.09 26.39 10.06
C VAL A 216 -16.48 26.41 9.41
N GLU A 217 -17.55 26.31 10.20
CA GLU A 217 -18.92 26.54 9.71
C GLU A 217 -18.98 27.90 8.96
N GLY A 218 -19.00 27.86 7.62
CA GLY A 218 -19.00 29.06 6.77
C GLY A 218 -18.23 28.96 5.46
N GLU A 219 -17.39 27.94 5.24
CA GLU A 219 -16.63 27.73 3.99
C GLU A 219 -17.08 26.48 3.21
N ALA A 220 -18.39 26.27 3.08
CA ALA A 220 -19.00 25.24 2.22
C ALA A 220 -19.79 25.88 1.07
#